data_AF-A0A847A7G1-F1
#
_entry.id   AF-A0A847A7G1-F1
#
_cell.length_a   1.000
_cell.length_b   1.000
_cell.length_c   1.000
_cell.angle_alpha   90.00
_cell.angle_beta   90.00
_cell.angle_gamma   90.00
#
_symmetry.space_group_name_H-M   'P 1'
#
loop_
_entity.id
_entity.type
_entity.pdbx_description
1 polymer ?
#
loop_
_entity_poly.entity_id
_entity_poly.type
_entity_poly.pdbx_seq_one_letter_code
_entity_poly.pdbx_strand_id
1 'polypeptide(L)'
;KVLFIIRVRAIKNLSLELPMISIGDRQLAPEDLLTNKHFAPLGDLPSGITAEMAVAVPRSAVKGRKIRLSVGEYEGWLEMPR
;
A
#
# COMPACT_ATOMS: atom_id res chain seq x y z
N LYS A 1 -12.97 -0.49 9.35
CA LYS A 1 -11.72 -0.41 8.55
C LYS A 1 -11.82 -1.42 7.40
N VAL A 2 -11.00 -1.28 6.37
CA VAL A 2 -10.88 -2.25 5.26
C VAL A 2 -9.42 -2.67 5.16
N LEU A 3 -9.19 -3.99 5.13
CA LEU A 3 -7.87 -4.60 5.12
C LEU A 3 -7.36 -4.73 3.68
N PHE A 4 -6.09 -4.37 3.48
CA PHE A 4 -5.37 -4.60 2.25
C PHE A 4 -4.05 -5.31 2.55
N ILE A 5 -3.71 -6.30 1.72
CA ILE A 5 -2.38 -6.91 1.69
C ILE A 5 -1.68 -6.36 0.45
N ILE A 6 -0.59 -5.64 0.68
CA ILE A 6 0.22 -5.03 -0.37
C ILE A 6 1.44 -5.93 -0.57
N ARG A 7 1.56 -6.49 -1.77
CA ARG A 7 2.76 -7.21 -2.20
C ARG A 7 3.67 -6.24 -2.96
N VAL A 8 4.90 -6.10 -2.50
CA VAL A 8 5.93 -5.27 -3.12
C VAL A 8 6.94 -6.17 -3.81
N ARG A 9 7.25 -5.86 -5.07
CA ARG A 9 8.35 -6.47 -5.83
C ARG A 9 9.26 -5.37 -6.37
N ALA A 10 10.48 -5.29 -5.85
CA ALA A 10 11.46 -4.31 -6.31
C ALA A 10 12.18 -4.82 -7.58
N ILE A 11 11.89 -4.24 -8.75
CA ILE A 11 12.60 -4.58 -10.00
C ILE A 11 13.99 -3.92 -10.05
N LYS A 12 14.07 -2.70 -9.53
CA LYS A 12 15.29 -1.91 -9.29
C LYS A 12 15.30 -1.47 -7.82
N ASN A 13 16.41 -0.92 -7.36
CA ASN A 13 16.46 -0.31 -6.03
C ASN A 13 15.34 0.74 -5.90
N LEU A 14 14.58 0.64 -4.82
CA LEU A 14 13.37 1.43 -4.59
C LEU A 14 13.42 1.96 -3.16
N SER A 15 13.37 3.27 -2.99
CA SER A 15 13.08 3.87 -1.68
C SER A 15 11.56 3.97 -1.55
N LEU A 16 10.96 3.19 -0.65
CA LEU A 16 9.51 3.11 -0.48
C LEU A 16 9.10 3.63 0.89
N GLU A 17 8.35 4.73 0.91
CA GLU A 17 7.80 5.32 2.12
C GLU A 17 6.28 5.18 2.14
N LEU A 18 5.68 5.03 3.33
CA LEU A 18 4.21 4.88 3.46
C LEU A 18 3.42 5.99 2.75
N PRO A 19 3.78 7.29 2.89
CA PRO A 19 3.04 8.36 2.22
C PRO A 19 3.08 8.30 0.69
N MET A 20 3.97 7.50 0.09
CA MET A 20 3.94 7.29 -1.35
C MET A 20 2.72 6.48 -1.80
N ILE A 21 2.12 5.71 -0.89
CA ILE A 21 1.01 4.80 -1.20
C ILE A 21 -0.31 5.46 -0.84
N SER A 22 -1.27 5.45 -1.77
CA SER A 22 -2.66 5.85 -1.49
C SER A 22 -3.65 4.75 -1.87
N ILE A 23 -4.68 4.60 -1.04
CA ILE A 23 -5.80 3.66 -1.23
C ILE A 23 -7.10 4.46 -1.13
N GLY A 24 -7.79 4.60 -2.26
CA GLY A 24 -8.92 5.51 -2.41
C GLY A 24 -8.50 6.94 -2.09
N ASP A 25 -9.19 7.56 -1.13
CA ASP A 25 -8.91 8.94 -0.69
C ASP A 25 -7.91 8.99 0.49
N ARG A 26 -7.34 7.85 0.92
CA ARG A 26 -6.41 7.77 2.06
C ARG A 26 -4.97 7.58 1.57
N GLN A 27 -4.13 8.58 1.82
CA GLN A 27 -2.68 8.41 1.83
C GLN A 27 -2.29 7.62 3.09
N LEU A 28 -1.45 6.59 2.95
CA LEU A 28 -1.08 5.75 4.07
C LEU A 28 -0.17 6.47 5.06
N ALA A 29 -0.45 6.27 6.34
CA ALA A 29 0.33 6.78 7.45
C ALA A 29 0.67 5.63 8.43
N PRO A 30 1.61 5.83 9.37
CA PRO A 30 2.05 4.76 10.29
C PRO A 30 0.91 4.07 11.05
N GLU A 31 -0.18 4.78 11.37
CA GLU A 31 -1.36 4.22 12.05
C GLU A 31 -2.20 3.26 11.19
N ASP A 32 -2.03 3.30 9.87
CA ASP A 32 -2.70 2.38 8.95
C ASP A 32 -1.91 1.06 8.81
N LEU A 33 -0.63 1.03 9.18
CA LEU A 33 0.23 -0.14 9.07
C LEU A 33 -0.06 -1.15 10.17
N LEU A 34 -0.42 -2.37 9.77
CA LEU A 34 -0.65 -3.49 10.70
C LEU A 34 0.57 -4.40 10.84
N THR A 35 1.39 -4.51 9.79
CA THR A 35 2.67 -5.21 9.86
C THR A 35 3.61 -4.48 10.81
N ASN A 36 4.31 -5.20 11.68
CA ASN A 36 5.33 -4.59 12.54
C ASN A 36 6.33 -3.81 11.68
N LYS A 37 6.58 -2.54 12.04
CA LYS A 37 7.44 -1.62 11.29
C LYS A 37 8.84 -2.17 10.96
N HIS A 38 9.37 -3.07 11.79
CA HIS A 38 10.68 -3.69 11.57
C HIS A 38 10.68 -4.77 10.47
N PHE A 39 9.49 -5.24 10.07
CA PHE A 39 9.29 -6.24 9.02
C PHE A 39 8.52 -5.69 7.82
N ALA A 40 8.03 -4.44 7.90
CA ALA A 40 7.40 -3.79 6.77
C ALA A 40 8.47 -3.46 5.71
N PRO A 41 8.22 -3.71 4.41
CA PRO A 41 9.16 -3.41 3.35
C PRO A 41 9.13 -1.91 3.04
N LEU A 42 9.70 -1.11 3.93
CA LEU A 42 9.79 0.35 3.83
C LEU A 42 11.26 0.80 3.87
N GLY A 43 11.53 2.01 3.39
CA GLY A 43 12.87 2.54 3.20
C GLY A 43 13.53 2.00 1.93
N ASP A 44 14.85 1.82 1.97
CA ASP A 44 15.62 1.40 0.80
C ASP A 44 15.52 -0.11 0.56
N LEU A 45 14.77 -0.48 -0.46
CA LEU A 45 14.56 -1.86 -0.89
C LEU A 45 15.50 -2.20 -2.05
N PRO A 46 16.42 -3.17 -1.89
CA PRO A 46 17.26 -3.62 -2.99
C PRO A 46 16.44 -4.33 -4.07
N SER A 47 16.95 -4.29 -5.31
CA SER A 47 16.37 -5.04 -6.43
C SER A 47 16.27 -6.54 -6.13
N GLY A 48 15.19 -7.17 -6.58
CA GLY A 48 14.94 -8.60 -6.42
C GLY A 48 14.15 -8.98 -5.17
N ILE A 49 13.96 -8.06 -4.21
CA ILE A 49 13.10 -8.33 -3.05
C ILE A 49 11.64 -8.52 -3.48
N THR A 50 11.01 -9.51 -2.86
CA THR A 50 9.55 -9.66 -2.81
C THR A 50 9.14 -9.73 -1.34
N ALA A 51 8.22 -8.87 -0.93
CA ALA A 51 7.76 -8.76 0.44
C ALA A 51 6.28 -8.37 0.48
N GLU A 52 5.67 -8.51 1.66
CA GLU A 52 4.26 -8.22 1.87
C GLU A 52 4.07 -7.38 3.13
N MET A 53 3.10 -6.48 3.10
CA MET A 53 2.63 -5.78 4.30
C MET A 53 1.11 -5.68 4.34
N ALA A 54 0.56 -5.71 5.54
CA ALA A 54 -0.85 -5.54 5.81
C ALA A 54 -1.12 -4.11 6.29
N VAL A 55 -2.15 -3.49 5.72
CA VAL A 55 -2.61 -2.14 6.10
C VAL A 55 -4.13 -2.12 6.25
N ALA A 56 -4.65 -1.24 7.10
CA ALA A 56 -6.08 -1.10 7.32
C ALA A 56 -6.53 0.35 7.30
N VAL A 57 -7.22 0.74 6.22
CA VAL A 57 -7.70 2.11 6.02
C VAL A 57 -9.14 2.28 6.52
N PRO A 58 -9.58 3.52 6.84
CA PRO A 58 -10.98 3.80 7.13
C PRO A 58 -11.90 3.41 5.97
N ARG A 59 -13.08 2.85 6.28
CA ARG A 59 -14.06 2.46 5.23
C ARG A 59 -14.55 3.68 4.44
N SER A 60 -14.56 4.86 5.05
CA SER A 60 -14.91 6.12 4.40
C SER A 60 -13.95 6.52 3.28
N ALA A 61 -12.71 6.05 3.30
CA ALA A 61 -11.71 6.34 2.26
C ALA A 61 -11.87 5.48 1.00
N VAL A 62 -12.60 4.36 1.11
CA VAL A 62 -12.80 3.40 0.03
C VAL A 62 -14.28 3.35 -0.33
N LYS A 63 -14.68 4.23 -1.25
CA LYS A 63 -16.07 4.36 -1.70
C LYS A 63 -16.29 3.64 -3.02
N GLY A 64 -17.45 3.01 -3.15
CA GLY A 64 -17.86 2.33 -4.38
C GLY A 64 -17.14 1.00 -4.61
N ARG A 65 -17.24 0.50 -5.85
CA ARG A 65 -16.71 -0.81 -6.24
C ARG A 65 -15.31 -0.74 -6.86
N LYS A 66 -14.89 0.43 -7.33
CA LYS A 66 -13.59 0.68 -7.94
C LYS A 66 -12.78 1.58 -7.02
N ILE A 67 -11.71 1.04 -6.46
CA ILE A 67 -10.82 1.74 -5.55
C ILE A 67 -9.57 2.14 -6.33
N ARG A 68 -9.25 3.43 -6.35
CA ARG A 68 -7.97 3.91 -6.89
C ARG A 68 -6.85 3.49 -5.94
N LEU A 69 -5.80 2.90 -6.48
CA LEU A 69 -4.57 2.60 -5.76
C LEU A 69 -3.44 3.38 -6.44
N SER A 70 -2.55 3.99 -5.68
CA SER A 70 -1.37 4.64 -6.24
C SER A 70 -0.12 4.42 -5.41
N VAL A 71 1.02 4.48 -6.08
CA VAL A 71 2.37 4.48 -5.48
C VAL A 71 3.21 5.53 -6.23
N GLY A 72 3.47 6.66 -5.58
CA GLY A 72 4.10 7.82 -6.23
C GLY A 72 3.26 8.31 -7.41
N GLU A 73 3.85 8.32 -8.60
CA GLU A 73 3.19 8.75 -9.85
C GLU A 73 2.39 7.63 -10.52
N TYR A 74 2.55 6.38 -10.08
CA TYR A 74 1.86 5.24 -10.68
C TYR A 74 0.49 5.04 -10.04
N GLU A 75 -0.51 4.74 -10.85
CA GLU A 75 -1.86 4.47 -10.38
C GLU A 75 -2.50 3.26 -11.06
N GLY A 76 -3.49 2.69 -10.38
CA GLY A 76 -4.30 1.58 -10.86
C GLY A 76 -5.65 1.54 -10.16
N TRP A 77 -6.50 0.62 -10.58
CA TRP A 77 -7.85 0.47 -10.06
C TRP A 77 -8.08 -0.98 -9.60
N LEU A 78 -8.56 -1.13 -8.37
CA LEU A 78 -8.98 -2.40 -7.81
C LEU A 78 -10.51 -2.49 -7.81
N GLU A 79 -11.06 -3.52 -8.46
CA GLU A 79 -12.47 -3.87 -8.32
C GLU A 79 -12.67 -4.75 -7.09
N MET A 80 -13.53 -4.31 -6.16
CA MET A 80 -13.88 -5.14 -5.00
C MET A 80 -14.75 -6.33 -5.45
N PRO A 81 -14.50 -7.54 -4.92
CA PRO A 81 -15.34 -8.70 -5.16
C PRO A 81 -16.77 -8.46 -4.64
N ARG A 82 -17.73 -9.19 -5.22
CA ARG A 82 -19.16 -9.10 -4.86
C ARG A 82 -19.45 -9.63 -3.46
#